data_AF-A0A1H0AE06-F1
#
_entry.id   AF-A0A1H0AE06-F1
#
_cell.length_a   1.000
_cell.length_b   1.000
_cell.length_c   1.000
_cell.angle_alpha   90.00
_cell.angle_beta   90.00
_cell.angle_gamma   90.00
#
_symmetry.space_group_name_H-M   'P 1'
#
loop_
_entity.id
_entity.type
_entity.pdbx_description
1 polymer ?
#
loop_
_entity_poly.entity_id
_entity_poly.type
_entity_poly.pdbx_seq_one_letter_code
_entity_poly.pdbx_strand_id
1 'polypeptide(L)'
;MSSIFNSEAWKKAVGTYKTNQSAQKPMMPAGAIAALPGAMKTPKPPQATGLPPAAIKAANNVRSGVTSVPSVPTAARTAAQTMVSATTQPRTEQALSAQSNLVNTPFTYNADTDPAYQAALRAAQQNLSVNQKNTNAQLRATGQGKSSYSETVANQLANQSAENIANNVLPIYAQQAYQQYQDNIGNQRNLYQDYNQQDFNNPITEAQVTGNYLPAEAKQAIQNLLGLKTQAETKGITKDARAQLSTEADAIRAQLKALGIDPSFYGADKTAAQASANNPGIRTLAGQAQDQSVKNANLDAAMAVSNMTGRVVKPANDYNLLYDRAKNPNAPLTANQQNTQFNQNYQLEQLAYSKARDAIADKQWQAKFDYDKEQGGLDYALRNLSEQNQAAYQQAQLGLSQDDNARAWAQLDYEQSQPGSTKSSGLTPSQVLESVKSMYSEPIYNGTEYDTNGNEVPKDTGKTKVTTDSAKRKEMFETVIDYGLSDAETNQILLSLGMSKKEIDSLLKSYSGN
;
A
#
# COMPACT_ATOMS: atom_id res chain seq x y z
N MET A 1 -18.15 54.95 -56.63
CA MET A 1 -16.95 54.39 -55.99
C MET A 1 -17.26 52.95 -55.64
N SER A 2 -16.73 52.01 -56.41
CA SER A 2 -17.08 50.59 -56.38
C SER A 2 -16.34 49.86 -55.26
N SER A 3 -17.09 49.08 -54.49
CA SER A 3 -16.64 48.32 -53.31
C SER A 3 -15.73 47.14 -53.69
N ILE A 4 -14.54 47.08 -53.07
CA ILE A 4 -13.47 46.08 -53.29
C ILE A 4 -13.52 45.02 -52.18
N PHE A 5 -14.65 44.33 -52.00
CA PHE A 5 -14.68 43.12 -51.17
C PHE A 5 -15.46 42.01 -51.86
N ASN A 6 -14.73 41.21 -52.62
CA ASN A 6 -15.23 40.00 -53.27
C ASN A 6 -15.29 38.86 -52.24
N SER A 7 -16.50 38.56 -51.77
CA SER A 7 -16.81 37.53 -50.77
C SER A 7 -16.81 36.09 -51.33
N GLU A 8 -16.51 35.89 -52.62
CA GLU A 8 -16.47 34.55 -53.22
C GLU A 8 -15.14 33.82 -53.03
N ALA A 9 -14.03 34.53 -52.80
CA ALA A 9 -12.72 33.90 -52.60
C ALA A 9 -12.63 33.09 -51.28
N TRP A 10 -13.37 33.49 -50.25
CA TRP A 10 -13.33 32.83 -48.94
C TRP A 10 -14.14 31.53 -48.89
N LYS A 11 -15.25 31.44 -49.64
CA LYS A 11 -16.08 30.21 -49.71
C LYS A 11 -15.39 29.06 -50.44
N LYS A 12 -14.46 29.36 -51.36
CA LYS A 12 -13.72 28.34 -52.12
C LYS A 12 -12.56 27.71 -51.32
N ALA A 13 -12.04 28.38 -50.29
CA ALA A 13 -10.95 27.87 -49.45
C ALA A 13 -11.44 26.94 -48.31
N VAL A 14 -12.69 27.09 -47.86
CA VAL A 14 -13.25 26.28 -46.75
C VAL A 14 -13.85 24.93 -47.26
N GLY A 15 -14.17 24.83 -48.55
CA GLY A 15 -14.72 23.62 -49.17
C GLY A 15 -13.71 22.49 -49.43
N THR A 16 -12.41 22.80 -49.52
CA THR A 16 -11.36 21.83 -49.87
C THR A 16 -10.73 21.10 -48.68
N TYR A 17 -11.05 21.50 -47.44
CA TYR A 17 -10.48 20.88 -46.23
C TYR A 17 -11.32 19.72 -45.65
N LYS A 18 -12.54 19.48 -46.15
CA LYS A 18 -13.43 18.43 -45.61
C LYS A 18 -13.40 17.08 -46.34
N THR A 19 -12.61 16.92 -47.41
CA THR A 19 -12.68 15.72 -48.26
C THR A 19 -11.41 14.83 -48.25
N ASN A 20 -10.43 15.10 -47.38
CA ASN A 20 -9.19 14.30 -47.29
C ASN A 20 -8.98 13.65 -45.91
N GLN A 21 -9.94 12.83 -45.48
CA GLN A 21 -9.69 11.78 -44.49
C GLN A 21 -10.19 10.43 -45.03
N SER A 22 -9.35 9.76 -45.79
CA SER A 22 -9.44 8.31 -46.00
C SER A 22 -8.04 7.72 -45.95
N ALA A 23 -7.91 6.70 -45.10
CA ALA A 23 -6.68 6.04 -44.68
C ALA A 23 -5.72 5.67 -45.82
N GLN A 24 -4.45 6.09 -45.69
CA GLN A 24 -3.34 5.54 -46.46
C GLN A 24 -2.50 4.61 -45.58
N LYS A 25 -2.55 3.31 -45.92
CA LYS A 25 -1.55 2.30 -45.55
C LYS A 25 -0.25 2.59 -46.31
N PRO A 26 0.94 2.44 -45.71
CA PRO A 26 2.19 2.58 -46.44
C PRO A 26 2.44 1.32 -47.29
N MET A 27 2.42 1.50 -48.62
CA MET A 27 3.01 0.57 -49.58
C MET A 27 4.47 0.97 -49.80
N MET A 28 5.40 0.01 -49.62
CA MET A 28 6.78 0.16 -50.08
C MET A 28 6.89 -0.14 -51.58
N PRO A 29 7.85 0.49 -52.29
CA PRO A 29 8.01 0.32 -53.73
C PRO A 29 8.79 -0.96 -54.07
N ALA A 30 8.37 -1.61 -55.16
CA ALA A 30 9.08 -2.73 -55.78
C ALA A 30 9.78 -2.29 -57.07
N GLY A 31 11.03 -2.73 -57.26
CA GLY A 31 11.75 -2.59 -58.53
C GLY A 31 13.18 -3.16 -58.52
N ALA A 32 13.29 -4.45 -58.88
CA ALA A 32 14.37 -5.18 -59.58
C ALA A 32 15.84 -5.12 -59.06
N ILE A 33 16.69 -6.16 -59.06
CA ILE A 33 17.15 -7.04 -60.16
C ILE A 33 17.89 -8.30 -59.59
N ALA A 34 17.71 -9.46 -60.26
CA ALA A 34 18.57 -10.69 -60.38
C ALA A 34 19.03 -11.48 -59.12
N ALA A 35 19.34 -12.78 -59.13
CA ALA A 35 19.09 -13.98 -59.96
C ALA A 35 19.73 -15.16 -59.18
N LEU A 36 19.08 -16.33 -59.05
CA LEU A 36 19.70 -17.68 -58.94
C LEU A 36 18.61 -18.77 -58.75
N PRO A 37 18.77 -19.99 -59.31
CA PRO A 37 17.69 -20.98 -59.44
C PRO A 37 17.79 -22.10 -58.38
N GLY A 38 16.63 -22.65 -57.97
CA GLY A 38 16.60 -23.82 -57.09
C GLY A 38 15.20 -24.40 -56.82
N ALA A 39 14.80 -25.36 -57.66
CA ALA A 39 13.89 -26.49 -57.42
C ALA A 39 12.63 -26.29 -56.53
N MET A 40 11.46 -26.16 -57.16
CA MET A 40 10.16 -26.44 -56.54
C MET A 40 9.79 -27.94 -56.68
N LYS A 41 9.40 -28.57 -55.57
CA LYS A 41 8.50 -29.75 -55.55
C LYS A 41 7.29 -29.41 -54.70
N THR A 42 6.10 -29.53 -55.28
CA THR A 42 4.79 -29.34 -54.64
C THR A 42 4.40 -30.58 -53.81
N PRO A 43 3.86 -30.44 -52.59
CA PRO A 43 3.29 -31.57 -51.86
C PRO A 43 1.79 -31.77 -52.21
N LYS A 44 1.47 -33.03 -52.51
CA LYS A 44 0.13 -33.58 -52.74
C LYS A 44 -0.63 -33.73 -51.40
N PRO A 45 -1.95 -33.49 -51.34
CA PRO A 45 -2.74 -33.70 -50.11
C PRO A 45 -2.86 -35.20 -49.76
N PRO A 46 -2.76 -35.59 -48.48
CA PRO A 46 -2.90 -36.98 -48.06
C PRO A 46 -4.37 -37.43 -48.08
N GLN A 47 -4.60 -38.59 -48.71
CA GLN A 47 -5.83 -39.36 -48.66
C GLN A 47 -6.11 -39.88 -47.24
N ALA A 48 -7.38 -39.90 -46.85
CA ALA A 48 -7.84 -40.49 -45.60
C ALA A 48 -7.66 -42.02 -45.64
N THR A 49 -6.69 -42.52 -44.87
CA THR A 49 -6.59 -43.94 -44.51
C THR A 49 -7.45 -44.20 -43.28
N GLY A 50 -8.32 -45.21 -43.38
CA GLY A 50 -9.25 -45.61 -42.32
C GLY A 50 -8.55 -45.95 -41.00
N LEU A 51 -9.31 -45.85 -39.91
CA LEU A 51 -8.87 -46.12 -38.54
C LEU A 51 -8.14 -47.48 -38.43
N PRO A 52 -7.03 -47.55 -37.69
CA PRO A 52 -6.26 -48.78 -37.53
C PRO A 52 -7.10 -49.87 -36.85
N PRO A 53 -6.90 -51.15 -37.18
CA PRO A 53 -7.65 -52.29 -36.62
C PRO A 53 -7.69 -52.33 -35.08
N ALA A 54 -6.70 -51.74 -34.40
CA ALA A 54 -6.67 -51.61 -32.94
C ALA A 54 -7.77 -50.67 -32.39
N ALA A 55 -8.13 -49.61 -33.12
CA ALA A 55 -9.21 -48.70 -32.77
C ALA A 55 -10.60 -49.37 -32.98
N ILE A 56 -10.73 -50.24 -33.98
CA ILE A 56 -11.95 -51.03 -34.21
C ILE A 56 -12.12 -52.10 -33.11
N LYS A 57 -11.01 -52.70 -32.65
CA LYS A 57 -11.02 -53.69 -31.55
C LYS A 57 -11.38 -53.03 -30.19
N ALA A 58 -10.91 -51.81 -29.95
CA ALA A 58 -11.27 -51.04 -28.75
C ALA A 58 -12.75 -50.64 -28.74
N ALA A 59 -13.31 -50.21 -29.88
CA ALA A 59 -14.73 -49.86 -29.99
C ALA A 59 -15.66 -51.08 -29.81
N ASN A 60 -15.26 -52.27 -30.30
CA ASN A 60 -16.06 -53.49 -30.13
C ASN A 60 -16.03 -54.05 -28.69
N ASN A 61 -14.95 -53.79 -27.93
CA ASN A 61 -14.87 -54.17 -26.51
C ASN A 61 -15.78 -53.31 -25.63
N VAL A 62 -15.97 -52.02 -25.96
CA VAL A 62 -16.94 -51.14 -25.27
C VAL A 62 -18.39 -51.56 -25.59
N ARG A 63 -18.66 -52.04 -26.81
CA ARG A 63 -20.00 -52.47 -27.24
C ARG A 63 -20.43 -53.82 -26.67
N SER A 64 -19.49 -54.67 -26.26
CA SER A 64 -19.78 -56.04 -25.79
C SER A 64 -19.99 -56.17 -24.28
N GLY A 65 -19.99 -55.06 -23.51
CA GLY A 65 -20.36 -55.07 -22.09
C GLY A 65 -19.47 -55.90 -21.16
N VAL A 66 -18.30 -56.36 -21.62
CA VAL A 66 -17.36 -57.12 -20.79
C VAL A 66 -16.41 -56.14 -20.08
N THR A 67 -16.88 -55.52 -19.00
CA THR A 67 -16.01 -54.83 -18.05
C THR A 67 -15.50 -55.84 -17.02
N SER A 68 -14.43 -56.56 -17.34
CA SER A 68 -13.58 -57.11 -16.28
C SER A 68 -12.82 -55.95 -15.66
N VAL A 69 -13.39 -55.38 -14.60
CA VAL A 69 -12.79 -54.33 -13.76
C VAL A 69 -11.41 -54.81 -13.31
N PRO A 70 -10.31 -54.09 -13.61
CA PRO A 70 -9.04 -54.40 -12.98
C PRO A 70 -9.19 -54.14 -11.48
N SER A 71 -9.10 -55.20 -10.68
CA SER A 71 -9.23 -55.11 -9.22
C SER A 71 -8.10 -54.27 -8.67
N VAL A 72 -8.43 -53.07 -8.17
CA VAL A 72 -7.59 -52.32 -7.24
C VAL A 72 -7.27 -53.27 -6.08
N PRO A 73 -5.99 -53.44 -5.68
CA PRO A 73 -5.65 -54.29 -4.54
C PRO A 73 -6.48 -53.88 -3.33
N THR A 74 -7.11 -54.84 -2.66
CA THR A 74 -8.00 -54.60 -1.52
C THR A 74 -7.33 -53.71 -0.47
N ALA A 75 -6.02 -53.83 -0.27
CA ALA A 75 -5.23 -52.97 0.61
C ALA A 75 -5.30 -51.47 0.25
N ALA A 76 -5.30 -51.10 -1.03
CA ALA A 76 -5.37 -49.70 -1.46
C ALA A 76 -6.80 -49.13 -1.31
N ARG A 77 -7.83 -49.96 -1.54
CA ARG A 77 -9.23 -49.56 -1.30
C ARG A 77 -9.53 -49.46 0.21
N THR A 78 -9.00 -50.37 1.02
CA THR A 78 -9.10 -50.33 2.48
C THR A 78 -8.33 -49.16 3.08
N ALA A 79 -7.15 -48.80 2.54
CA ALA A 79 -6.39 -47.62 2.94
C ALA A 79 -7.12 -46.31 2.59
N ALA A 80 -7.70 -46.21 1.39
CA ALA A 80 -8.51 -45.06 0.99
C ALA A 80 -9.81 -44.95 1.82
N GLN A 81 -10.47 -46.07 2.11
CA GLN A 81 -11.66 -46.09 2.97
C GLN A 81 -11.35 -45.81 4.44
N THR A 82 -10.20 -46.23 4.98
CA THR A 82 -9.77 -45.86 6.34
C THR A 82 -9.37 -44.40 6.43
N MET A 83 -8.83 -43.79 5.37
CA MET A 83 -8.53 -42.35 5.36
C MET A 83 -9.79 -41.46 5.21
N VAL A 84 -10.82 -41.92 4.50
CA VAL A 84 -12.08 -41.18 4.31
C VAL A 84 -13.09 -41.42 5.44
N SER A 85 -13.05 -42.57 6.12
CA SER A 85 -14.04 -42.93 7.16
C SER A 85 -13.58 -42.67 8.60
N ALA A 86 -12.31 -42.34 8.85
CA ALA A 86 -11.79 -42.28 10.23
C ALA A 86 -12.01 -40.97 10.99
N THR A 87 -12.44 -39.86 10.38
CA THR A 87 -12.62 -38.60 11.12
C THR A 87 -13.57 -37.65 10.39
N THR A 88 -14.87 -37.86 10.55
CA THR A 88 -15.89 -36.82 10.28
C THR A 88 -16.01 -35.81 11.44
N GLN A 89 -15.30 -36.06 12.54
CA GLN A 89 -15.26 -35.23 13.73
C GLN A 89 -13.84 -34.68 13.89
N PRO A 90 -13.64 -33.36 14.03
CA PRO A 90 -12.34 -32.78 14.34
C PRO A 90 -11.76 -33.39 15.63
N ARG A 91 -10.43 -33.52 15.69
CA ARG A 91 -9.72 -34.21 16.79
C ARG A 91 -10.02 -33.59 18.16
N THR A 92 -10.26 -32.29 18.19
CA THR A 92 -10.75 -31.54 19.36
C THR A 92 -12.10 -32.05 19.87
N GLU A 93 -13.04 -32.36 18.98
CA GLU A 93 -14.39 -32.86 19.33
C GLU A 93 -14.34 -34.32 19.82
N GLN A 94 -13.43 -35.12 19.27
CA GLN A 94 -13.12 -36.47 19.77
C GLN A 94 -12.51 -36.44 21.19
N ALA A 95 -11.55 -35.54 21.45
CA ALA A 95 -10.97 -35.39 22.78
C ALA A 95 -11.99 -34.84 23.79
N LEU A 96 -12.83 -33.88 23.37
CA LEU A 96 -13.88 -33.32 24.22
C LEU A 96 -14.95 -34.37 24.59
N SER A 97 -15.37 -35.20 23.64
CA SER A 97 -16.31 -36.29 23.90
C SER A 97 -15.70 -37.37 24.80
N ALA A 98 -14.42 -37.73 24.61
CA ALA A 98 -13.71 -38.65 25.50
C ALA A 98 -13.58 -38.09 26.94
N GLN A 99 -13.24 -36.81 27.08
CA GLN A 99 -13.19 -36.12 28.37
C GLN A 99 -14.57 -36.06 29.03
N SER A 100 -15.61 -35.71 28.27
CA SER A 100 -16.99 -35.65 28.75
C SER A 100 -17.45 -37.02 29.26
N ASN A 101 -17.19 -38.09 28.51
CA ASN A 101 -17.54 -39.44 28.91
C ASN A 101 -16.85 -39.84 30.23
N LEU A 102 -15.55 -39.53 30.38
CA LEU A 102 -14.79 -39.84 31.59
C LEU A 102 -15.24 -39.03 32.81
N VAL A 103 -15.53 -37.74 32.64
CA VAL A 103 -15.98 -36.87 33.75
C VAL A 103 -17.41 -37.23 34.20
N ASN A 104 -18.26 -37.67 33.27
CA ASN A 104 -19.64 -38.02 33.54
C ASN A 104 -19.84 -39.45 34.06
N THR A 105 -18.82 -40.33 33.97
CA THR A 105 -18.84 -41.65 34.63
C THR A 105 -18.30 -41.54 36.05
N PRO A 106 -19.13 -41.77 37.10
CA PRO A 106 -18.62 -41.82 38.47
C PRO A 106 -17.58 -42.93 38.61
N PHE A 107 -16.52 -42.68 39.37
CA PHE A 107 -15.54 -43.72 39.69
C PHE A 107 -16.22 -44.84 40.48
N THR A 108 -16.15 -46.07 39.95
CA THR A 108 -16.57 -47.28 40.65
C THR A 108 -15.39 -48.24 40.70
N TYR A 109 -14.93 -48.56 41.91
CA TYR A 109 -13.89 -49.58 42.08
C TYR A 109 -14.53 -50.98 42.13
N ASN A 110 -14.11 -51.86 41.23
CA ASN A 110 -14.52 -53.26 41.23
C ASN A 110 -13.30 -54.15 41.49
N ALA A 111 -13.22 -54.65 42.72
CA ALA A 111 -12.13 -55.50 43.19
C ALA A 111 -12.05 -56.83 42.43
N ASP A 112 -13.17 -57.37 41.96
CA ASP A 112 -13.20 -58.65 41.26
C ASP A 112 -12.53 -58.56 39.88
N THR A 113 -12.53 -57.36 39.29
CA THR A 113 -11.96 -57.12 37.95
C THR A 113 -10.57 -56.50 37.97
N ASP A 114 -10.08 -56.00 39.11
CA ASP A 114 -8.76 -55.37 39.20
C ASP A 114 -7.63 -56.44 39.20
N PRO A 115 -6.77 -56.49 38.16
CA PRO A 115 -5.69 -57.47 38.08
C PRO A 115 -4.66 -57.35 39.21
N ALA A 116 -4.42 -56.13 39.71
CA ALA A 116 -3.46 -55.88 40.78
C ALA A 116 -3.98 -56.40 42.12
N TYR A 117 -5.26 -56.14 42.41
CA TYR A 117 -5.93 -56.71 43.57
C TYR A 117 -5.99 -58.24 43.51
N GLN A 118 -6.35 -58.81 42.35
CA GLN A 118 -6.39 -60.26 42.15
C GLN A 118 -5.01 -60.92 42.31
N ALA A 119 -3.93 -60.23 41.94
CA ALA A 119 -2.57 -60.70 42.17
C ALA A 119 -2.20 -60.65 43.66
N ALA A 120 -2.56 -59.57 44.37
CA ALA A 120 -2.34 -59.44 45.81
C ALA A 120 -3.12 -60.50 46.60
N LEU A 121 -4.37 -60.77 46.21
CA LEU A 121 -5.20 -61.82 46.79
C LEU A 121 -4.55 -63.20 46.62
N ARG A 122 -4.06 -63.54 45.41
CA ARG A 122 -3.32 -64.79 45.17
C ARG A 122 -2.06 -64.90 46.01
N ALA A 123 -1.29 -63.82 46.14
CA ALA A 123 -0.08 -63.80 46.98
C ALA A 123 -0.42 -64.00 48.48
N ALA A 124 -1.48 -63.36 48.96
CA ALA A 124 -1.95 -63.52 50.34
C ALA A 124 -2.43 -64.95 50.62
N GLN A 125 -3.17 -65.57 49.69
CA GLN A 125 -3.59 -66.97 49.78
C GLN A 125 -2.42 -67.95 49.78
N GLN A 126 -1.38 -67.70 48.98
CA GLN A 126 -0.17 -68.50 48.98
C GLN A 126 0.57 -68.41 50.33
N ASN A 127 0.74 -67.20 50.87
CA ASN A 127 1.33 -66.98 52.18
C ASN A 127 0.51 -67.64 53.30
N LEU A 128 -0.82 -67.58 53.23
CA LEU A 128 -1.70 -68.26 54.18
C LEU A 128 -1.51 -69.77 54.16
N SER A 129 -1.46 -70.38 52.97
CA SER A 129 -1.22 -71.82 52.81
C SER A 129 0.15 -72.24 53.37
N VAL A 130 1.19 -71.42 53.15
CA VAL A 130 2.52 -71.66 53.73
C VAL A 130 2.49 -71.54 55.26
N ASN A 131 1.85 -70.50 55.79
CA ASN A 131 1.73 -70.30 57.23
C ASN A 131 0.91 -71.40 57.91
N GLN A 132 -0.22 -71.81 57.32
CA GLN A 132 -1.00 -72.95 57.81
C GLN A 132 -0.19 -74.24 57.81
N LYS A 133 0.61 -74.51 56.76
CA LYS A 133 1.50 -75.68 56.72
C LYS A 133 2.55 -75.63 57.83
N ASN A 134 3.17 -74.48 58.04
CA ASN A 134 4.19 -74.28 59.07
C ASN A 134 3.60 -74.41 60.49
N THR A 135 2.47 -73.76 60.76
CA THR A 135 1.76 -73.85 62.04
C THR A 135 1.28 -75.28 62.30
N ASN A 136 0.73 -75.98 61.30
CA ASN A 136 0.34 -77.38 61.44
C ASN A 136 1.54 -78.32 61.65
N ALA A 137 2.67 -78.06 60.98
CA ALA A 137 3.91 -78.79 61.23
C ALA A 137 4.41 -78.59 62.66
N GLN A 138 4.32 -77.37 63.18
CA GLN A 138 4.72 -77.01 64.54
C GLN A 138 3.78 -77.63 65.60
N LEU A 139 2.46 -77.61 65.37
CA LEU A 139 1.46 -78.26 66.22
C LEU A 139 1.59 -79.79 66.21
N ARG A 140 1.99 -80.39 65.08
CA ARG A 140 2.31 -81.83 64.99
C ARG A 140 3.60 -82.16 65.74
N ALA A 141 4.61 -81.30 65.65
CA ALA A 141 5.87 -81.46 66.38
C ALA A 141 5.69 -81.39 67.91
N THR A 142 4.68 -80.67 68.40
CA THR A 142 4.34 -80.59 69.83
C THR A 142 3.29 -81.61 70.29
N GLY A 143 2.89 -82.55 69.43
CA GLY A 143 1.94 -83.63 69.76
C GLY A 143 0.46 -83.24 69.77
N GLN A 144 0.12 -82.00 69.41
CA GLN A 144 -1.25 -81.47 69.43
C GLN A 144 -1.93 -81.46 68.05
N GLY A 145 -1.20 -81.80 66.98
CA GLY A 145 -1.62 -81.61 65.58
C GLY A 145 -2.72 -82.53 65.02
N LYS A 146 -3.48 -83.23 65.88
CA LYS A 146 -4.68 -84.01 65.49
C LYS A 146 -5.96 -83.60 66.26
N SER A 147 -5.90 -82.59 67.11
CA SER A 147 -7.09 -82.12 67.86
C SER A 147 -7.85 -81.05 67.08
N SER A 148 -9.13 -80.88 67.43
CA SER A 148 -10.01 -79.78 66.98
C SER A 148 -9.39 -78.40 67.10
N TYR A 149 -8.38 -78.25 67.96
CA TYR A 149 -7.59 -77.02 68.14
C TYR A 149 -6.85 -76.60 66.87
N SER A 150 -6.32 -77.54 66.09
CA SER A 150 -5.62 -77.23 64.83
C SER A 150 -6.54 -76.65 63.75
N GLU A 151 -7.80 -77.09 63.73
CA GLU A 151 -8.83 -76.59 62.82
C GLU A 151 -9.33 -75.20 63.24
N THR A 152 -9.47 -74.97 64.55
CA THR A 152 -9.79 -73.65 65.10
C THR A 152 -8.70 -72.61 64.79
N VAL A 153 -7.41 -72.96 64.97
CA VAL A 153 -6.29 -72.06 64.67
C VAL A 153 -6.19 -71.77 63.16
N ALA A 154 -6.43 -72.78 62.31
CA ALA A 154 -6.44 -72.60 60.86
C ALA A 154 -7.56 -71.65 60.39
N ASN A 155 -8.76 -71.79 60.95
CA ASN A 155 -9.90 -70.89 60.69
C ASN A 155 -9.65 -69.47 61.22
N GLN A 156 -9.02 -69.35 62.40
CA GLN A 156 -8.68 -68.05 62.99
C GLN A 156 -7.62 -67.30 62.16
N LEU A 157 -6.63 -68.01 61.63
CA LEU A 157 -5.60 -67.46 60.74
C LEU A 157 -6.19 -67.05 59.38
N ALA A 158 -7.11 -67.85 58.84
CA ALA A 158 -7.84 -67.52 57.61
C ALA A 158 -8.68 -66.25 57.78
N ASN A 159 -9.43 -66.13 58.88
CA ASN A 159 -10.23 -64.95 59.19
C ASN A 159 -9.36 -63.70 59.41
N GLN A 160 -8.25 -63.80 60.15
CA GLN A 160 -7.31 -62.68 60.31
C GLN A 160 -6.71 -62.23 58.97
N SER A 161 -6.41 -63.16 58.06
CA SER A 161 -5.90 -62.79 56.74
C SER A 161 -6.97 -62.12 55.87
N ALA A 162 -8.21 -62.60 55.93
CA ALA A 162 -9.33 -62.00 55.22
C ALA A 162 -9.63 -60.59 55.73
N GLU A 163 -9.61 -60.40 57.06
CA GLU A 163 -9.71 -59.08 57.69
C GLU A 163 -8.55 -58.16 57.29
N ASN A 164 -7.31 -58.67 57.23
CA ASN A 164 -6.17 -57.86 56.83
C ASN A 164 -6.26 -57.42 55.35
N ILE A 165 -6.70 -58.31 54.46
CA ILE A 165 -6.91 -57.99 53.05
C ILE A 165 -8.04 -56.95 52.89
N ALA A 166 -9.17 -57.15 53.58
CA ALA A 166 -10.30 -56.24 53.51
C ALA A 166 -10.00 -54.86 54.12
N ASN A 167 -9.30 -54.82 55.26
CA ASN A 167 -9.09 -53.58 56.02
C ASN A 167 -7.83 -52.81 55.62
N ASN A 168 -6.77 -53.48 55.16
CA ASN A 168 -5.49 -52.83 54.87
C ASN A 168 -5.14 -52.83 53.37
N VAL A 169 -5.49 -53.88 52.63
CA VAL A 169 -5.05 -54.05 51.24
C VAL A 169 -6.05 -53.44 50.25
N LEU A 170 -7.33 -53.71 50.44
CA LEU A 170 -8.41 -53.20 49.57
C LEU A 170 -8.44 -51.66 49.49
N PRO A 171 -8.30 -50.89 50.60
CA PRO A 171 -8.31 -49.42 50.52
C PRO A 171 -7.13 -48.84 49.74
N ILE A 172 -5.95 -49.47 49.81
CA ILE A 172 -4.74 -49.02 49.09
C ILE A 172 -4.95 -49.15 47.58
N TYR A 173 -5.46 -50.30 47.12
CA TYR A 173 -5.73 -50.50 45.68
C TYR A 173 -6.89 -49.66 45.17
N ALA A 174 -7.94 -49.46 45.98
CA ALA A 174 -9.01 -48.54 45.65
C ALA A 174 -8.48 -47.09 45.49
N GLN A 175 -7.58 -46.64 46.37
CA GLN A 175 -6.91 -45.34 46.26
C GLN A 175 -6.01 -45.26 45.02
N GLN A 176 -5.25 -46.30 44.72
CA GLN A 176 -4.37 -46.35 43.54
C GLN A 176 -5.17 -46.31 42.23
N ALA A 177 -6.26 -47.09 42.15
CA ALA A 177 -7.18 -47.06 41.01
C ALA A 177 -7.84 -45.68 40.85
N TYR A 178 -8.18 -45.02 41.96
CA TYR A 178 -8.70 -43.66 41.93
C TYR A 178 -7.67 -42.63 41.45
N GLN A 179 -6.40 -42.76 41.84
CA GLN A 179 -5.32 -41.92 41.30
C GLN A 179 -5.16 -42.11 39.79
N GLN A 180 -5.13 -43.36 39.31
CA GLN A 180 -5.08 -43.64 37.86
C GLN A 180 -6.28 -43.07 37.10
N TYR A 181 -7.47 -43.09 37.72
CA TYR A 181 -8.66 -42.44 37.17
C TYR A 181 -8.50 -40.92 37.08
N GLN A 182 -8.00 -40.28 38.14
CA GLN A 182 -7.70 -38.83 38.14
C GLN A 182 -6.63 -38.45 37.10
N ASP A 183 -5.57 -39.26 36.99
CA ASP A 183 -4.50 -39.06 36.01
C ASP A 183 -5.04 -39.20 34.59
N ASN A 184 -5.92 -40.17 34.32
CA ASN A 184 -6.58 -40.30 33.02
C ASN A 184 -7.42 -39.07 32.66
N ILE A 185 -8.18 -38.52 33.62
CA ILE A 185 -8.92 -37.26 33.41
C ILE A 185 -7.95 -36.11 33.12
N GLY A 186 -6.84 -36.03 33.86
CA GLY A 186 -5.80 -35.02 33.66
C GLY A 186 -5.18 -35.10 32.26
N ASN A 187 -4.77 -36.29 31.84
CA ASN A 187 -4.18 -36.55 30.54
C ASN A 187 -5.14 -36.20 29.38
N GLN A 188 -6.43 -36.54 29.50
CA GLN A 188 -7.43 -36.21 28.49
C GLN A 188 -7.68 -34.70 28.38
N ARG A 189 -7.67 -34.00 29.52
CA ARG A 189 -7.78 -32.54 29.55
C ARG A 189 -6.57 -31.87 28.89
N ASN A 190 -5.37 -32.36 29.17
CA ASN A 190 -4.15 -31.85 28.54
C ASN A 190 -4.18 -32.09 27.02
N LEU A 191 -4.63 -33.27 26.59
CA LEU A 191 -4.78 -33.60 25.17
C LEU A 191 -5.78 -32.68 24.46
N TYR A 192 -6.92 -32.42 25.09
CA TYR A 192 -7.90 -31.45 24.58
C TYR A 192 -7.31 -30.04 24.47
N GLN A 193 -6.57 -29.57 25.48
CA GLN A 193 -5.91 -28.27 25.45
C GLN A 193 -4.89 -28.17 24.32
N ASP A 194 -4.07 -29.20 24.12
CA ASP A 194 -3.09 -29.26 23.02
C ASP A 194 -3.77 -29.22 21.65
N TYR A 195 -4.84 -29.99 21.45
CA TYR A 195 -5.59 -29.96 20.20
C TYR A 195 -6.27 -28.61 19.97
N ASN A 196 -6.84 -28.01 21.01
CA ASN A 196 -7.46 -26.68 20.89
C ASN A 196 -6.41 -25.60 20.55
N GLN A 197 -5.22 -25.70 21.14
CA GLN A 197 -4.11 -24.82 20.81
C GLN A 197 -3.66 -24.96 19.35
N GLN A 198 -3.56 -26.20 18.85
CA GLN A 198 -3.09 -26.48 17.50
C GLN A 198 -4.12 -26.19 16.41
N ASP A 199 -5.40 -26.50 16.63
CA ASP A 199 -6.45 -26.45 15.62
C ASP A 199 -7.18 -25.10 15.59
N PHE A 200 -7.17 -24.34 16.68
CA PHE A 200 -7.84 -23.04 16.76
C PHE A 200 -6.87 -21.90 17.05
N ASN A 201 -6.15 -21.93 18.18
CA ASN A 201 -5.36 -20.77 18.61
C ASN A 201 -4.19 -20.46 17.67
N ASN A 202 -3.46 -21.49 17.22
CA ASN A 202 -2.33 -21.32 16.31
C ASN A 202 -2.77 -20.78 14.95
N PRO A 203 -3.79 -21.34 14.25
CA PRO A 203 -4.30 -20.77 13.02
C PRO A 203 -4.82 -19.33 13.16
N ILE A 204 -5.46 -18.98 14.28
CA ILE A 204 -5.90 -17.60 14.54
C ILE A 204 -4.69 -16.67 14.68
N THR A 205 -3.68 -17.07 15.45
CA THR A 205 -2.45 -16.29 15.66
C THR A 205 -1.68 -16.13 14.35
N GLU A 206 -1.53 -17.22 13.59
CA GLU A 206 -0.91 -17.20 12.27
C GLU A 206 -1.69 -16.29 11.30
N ALA A 207 -3.02 -16.30 11.37
CA ALA A 207 -3.86 -15.44 10.53
C ALA A 207 -3.77 -13.96 10.88
N GLN A 208 -3.50 -13.62 12.14
CA GLN A 208 -3.20 -12.25 12.54
C GLN A 208 -1.87 -11.77 11.97
N VAL A 209 -0.86 -12.65 11.91
CA VAL A 209 0.48 -12.31 11.41
C VAL A 209 0.53 -12.30 9.88
N THR A 210 -0.07 -13.30 9.22
CA THR A 210 0.03 -13.51 7.76
C THR A 210 -1.12 -12.87 6.99
N GLY A 211 -2.20 -12.51 7.69
CA GLY A 211 -3.45 -12.07 7.06
C GLY A 211 -4.26 -13.19 6.41
N ASN A 212 -3.86 -14.46 6.53
CA ASN A 212 -4.53 -15.62 5.95
C ASN A 212 -4.95 -16.60 7.05
N TYR A 213 -6.24 -16.90 7.15
CA TYR A 213 -6.75 -17.92 8.06
C TYR A 213 -6.94 -19.24 7.34
N LEU A 214 -6.30 -20.29 7.84
CA LEU A 214 -6.46 -21.65 7.33
C LEU A 214 -7.18 -22.52 8.37
N PRO A 215 -8.46 -22.88 8.16
CA PRO A 215 -9.16 -23.79 9.08
C PRO A 215 -8.52 -25.18 9.08
N ALA A 216 -8.67 -25.90 10.19
CA ALA A 216 -8.03 -27.21 10.39
C ALA A 216 -8.44 -28.23 9.31
N GLU A 217 -9.71 -28.24 8.91
CA GLU A 217 -10.24 -29.11 7.86
C GLU A 217 -9.57 -28.81 6.51
N ALA A 218 -9.33 -27.54 6.21
CA ALA A 218 -8.63 -27.14 4.99
C ALA A 218 -7.17 -27.54 5.02
N LYS A 219 -6.49 -27.43 6.18
CA LYS A 219 -5.10 -27.87 6.33
C LYS A 219 -4.96 -29.37 6.04
N GLN A 220 -5.87 -30.19 6.56
CA GLN A 220 -5.88 -31.62 6.28
C GLN A 220 -6.19 -31.92 4.81
N ALA A 221 -7.16 -31.22 4.21
CA ALA A 221 -7.45 -31.31 2.78
C ALA A 221 -6.22 -30.96 1.92
N ILE A 222 -5.49 -29.89 2.23
CA ILE A 222 -4.26 -29.50 1.52
C ILE A 222 -3.18 -30.58 1.65
N GLN A 223 -2.98 -31.14 2.85
CA GLN A 223 -2.00 -32.21 3.06
C GLN A 223 -2.34 -33.45 2.23
N ASN A 224 -3.60 -33.86 2.20
CA ASN A 224 -4.07 -34.97 1.38
C ASN A 224 -3.83 -34.69 -0.11
N LEU A 225 -4.14 -33.48 -0.57
CA LEU A 225 -3.92 -33.07 -1.95
C LEU A 225 -2.43 -33.05 -2.34
N LEU A 226 -1.55 -32.56 -1.47
CA LEU A 226 -0.10 -32.61 -1.69
C LEU A 226 0.40 -34.05 -1.76
N GLY A 227 -0.15 -34.94 -0.93
CA GLY A 227 0.12 -36.38 -0.98
C GLY A 227 -0.26 -37.00 -2.33
N LEU A 228 -1.48 -36.75 -2.81
CA LEU A 228 -1.96 -37.22 -4.13
C LEU A 228 -1.10 -36.69 -5.28
N LYS A 229 -0.68 -35.41 -5.22
CA LYS A 229 0.23 -34.81 -6.22
C LYS A 229 1.59 -35.50 -6.24
N THR A 230 2.18 -35.75 -5.08
CA THR A 230 3.47 -36.42 -4.96
C THR A 230 3.40 -37.84 -5.54
N GLN A 231 2.30 -38.55 -5.30
CA GLN A 231 2.04 -39.87 -5.90
C GLN A 231 1.89 -39.77 -7.43
N ALA A 232 1.17 -38.78 -7.94
CA ALA A 232 0.96 -38.57 -9.38
C ALA A 232 2.25 -38.22 -10.14
N GLU A 233 3.22 -37.63 -9.44
CA GLU A 233 4.55 -37.27 -9.94
C GLU A 233 5.57 -38.42 -9.86
N THR A 234 5.25 -39.49 -9.14
CA THR A 234 6.17 -40.63 -8.97
C THR A 234 6.46 -41.31 -10.31
N LYS A 235 7.74 -41.53 -10.60
CA LYS A 235 8.19 -42.16 -11.85
C LYS A 235 7.67 -43.60 -11.95
N GLY A 236 7.02 -43.96 -13.05
CA GLY A 236 6.49 -45.31 -13.28
C GLY A 236 4.98 -45.47 -13.07
N ILE A 237 4.27 -44.42 -12.64
CA ILE A 237 2.80 -44.43 -12.59
C ILE A 237 2.18 -44.53 -14.00
N THR A 238 1.14 -45.34 -14.15
CA THR A 238 0.39 -45.46 -15.41
C THR A 238 -0.46 -44.22 -15.66
N LYS A 239 -0.81 -43.96 -16.93
CA LYS A 239 -1.67 -42.83 -17.30
C LYS A 239 -3.02 -42.89 -16.58
N ASP A 240 -3.61 -44.07 -16.46
CA ASP A 240 -4.93 -44.26 -15.83
C ASP A 240 -4.87 -44.04 -14.31
N ALA A 241 -3.82 -44.52 -13.63
CA ALA A 241 -3.61 -44.25 -12.21
C ALA A 241 -3.41 -42.75 -11.95
N ARG A 242 -2.69 -42.04 -12.83
CA ARG A 242 -2.54 -40.59 -12.74
C ARG A 242 -3.88 -39.86 -12.92
N ALA A 243 -4.74 -40.33 -13.83
CA ALA A 243 -6.07 -39.75 -14.03
C ALA A 243 -6.98 -39.94 -12.80
N GLN A 244 -6.90 -41.10 -12.14
CA GLN A 244 -7.62 -41.37 -10.89
C GLN A 244 -7.17 -40.44 -9.75
N LEU A 245 -5.85 -40.34 -9.51
CA LEU A 245 -5.29 -39.43 -8.50
C LEU A 245 -5.66 -37.96 -8.79
N SER A 246 -5.70 -37.56 -10.07
CA SER A 246 -6.15 -36.22 -10.45
C SER A 246 -7.62 -35.99 -10.13
N THR A 247 -8.48 -36.99 -10.34
CA THR A 247 -9.91 -36.93 -10.04
C THR A 247 -10.16 -36.81 -8.53
N GLU A 248 -9.42 -37.57 -7.72
CA GLU A 248 -9.47 -37.45 -6.25
C GLU A 248 -8.96 -36.07 -5.79
N ALA A 249 -7.89 -35.56 -6.39
CA ALA A 249 -7.41 -34.22 -6.11
C ALA A 249 -8.43 -33.14 -6.52
N ASP A 250 -9.19 -33.32 -7.61
CA ASP A 250 -10.26 -32.40 -8.00
C ASP A 250 -11.40 -32.34 -6.98
N ALA A 251 -11.76 -33.47 -6.36
CA ALA A 251 -12.74 -33.50 -5.28
C ALA A 251 -12.25 -32.68 -4.07
N ILE A 252 -10.97 -32.79 -3.70
CA ILE A 252 -10.38 -32.01 -2.61
C ILE A 252 -10.30 -30.52 -2.97
N ARG A 253 -9.95 -30.17 -4.21
CA ARG A 253 -9.99 -28.76 -4.69
C ARG A 253 -11.39 -28.17 -4.59
N ALA A 254 -12.42 -28.95 -4.93
CA ALA A 254 -13.80 -28.53 -4.79
C ALA A 254 -14.18 -28.29 -3.32
N GLN A 255 -13.70 -29.15 -2.40
CA GLN A 255 -13.85 -28.94 -0.95
C GLN A 255 -13.17 -27.65 -0.48
N LEU A 256 -11.93 -27.40 -0.89
CA LEU A 256 -11.21 -26.15 -0.56
C LEU A 256 -11.96 -24.91 -1.07
N LYS A 257 -12.48 -24.98 -2.29
CA LYS A 257 -13.30 -23.91 -2.87
C LYS A 257 -14.58 -23.67 -2.08
N ALA A 258 -15.25 -24.73 -1.61
CA ALA A 258 -16.44 -24.61 -0.77
C ALA A 258 -16.14 -23.96 0.58
N LEU A 259 -14.91 -24.14 1.09
CA LEU A 259 -14.41 -23.45 2.29
C LEU A 259 -13.94 -22.02 2.02
N GLY A 260 -14.09 -21.50 0.80
CA GLY A 260 -13.68 -20.14 0.42
C GLY A 260 -12.18 -19.97 0.16
N ILE A 261 -11.43 -21.08 0.07
CA ILE A 261 -10.00 -21.07 -0.24
C ILE A 261 -9.83 -21.26 -1.74
N ASP A 262 -9.06 -20.38 -2.39
CA ASP A 262 -8.80 -20.48 -3.82
C ASP A 262 -7.94 -21.72 -4.15
N PRO A 263 -8.47 -22.71 -4.89
CA PRO A 263 -7.72 -23.91 -5.26
C PRO A 263 -6.80 -23.70 -6.48
N SER A 264 -6.75 -22.51 -7.08
CA SER A 264 -5.96 -22.25 -8.30
C SER A 264 -4.47 -22.58 -8.13
N PHE A 265 -3.92 -22.35 -6.93
CA PHE A 265 -2.55 -22.70 -6.56
C PHE A 265 -2.30 -24.21 -6.47
N TYR A 266 -3.36 -25.00 -6.45
CA TYR A 266 -3.37 -26.46 -6.37
C TYR A 266 -3.77 -27.12 -7.69
N GLY A 267 -3.90 -26.35 -8.77
CA GLY A 267 -4.33 -26.79 -10.10
C GLY A 267 -3.58 -28.01 -10.64
N ALA A 268 -4.18 -28.68 -11.63
CA ALA A 268 -3.58 -29.87 -12.26
C ALA A 268 -2.24 -29.57 -12.98
N ASP A 269 -2.01 -28.31 -13.33
CA ASP A 269 -0.79 -27.78 -13.95
C ASP A 269 0.35 -27.51 -12.94
N LYS A 270 0.06 -27.49 -11.64
CA LYS A 270 1.04 -27.21 -10.58
C LYS A 270 1.68 -28.47 -10.05
N THR A 271 3.00 -28.47 -9.90
CA THR A 271 3.69 -29.59 -9.24
C THR A 271 3.46 -29.59 -7.73
N ALA A 272 3.75 -30.70 -7.04
CA ALA A 272 3.70 -30.81 -5.59
C ALA A 272 4.60 -29.75 -4.93
N ALA A 273 5.80 -29.53 -5.47
CA ALA A 273 6.74 -28.53 -4.98
C ALA A 273 6.22 -27.08 -5.16
N GLN A 274 5.57 -26.78 -6.29
CA GLN A 274 4.95 -25.47 -6.51
C GLN A 274 3.74 -25.26 -5.60
N ALA A 275 2.94 -26.30 -5.40
CA ALA A 275 1.76 -26.28 -4.54
C ALA A 275 2.12 -26.15 -3.05
N SER A 276 3.24 -26.71 -2.60
CA SER A 276 3.70 -26.63 -1.21
C SER A 276 4.31 -25.28 -0.84
N ALA A 277 4.75 -24.49 -1.82
CA ALA A 277 5.35 -23.18 -1.58
C ALA A 277 4.33 -22.07 -1.28
N ASN A 278 3.04 -22.35 -1.46
CA ASN A 278 1.98 -21.37 -1.25
C ASN A 278 1.42 -21.45 0.18
N ASN A 279 1.05 -20.30 0.76
CA ASN A 279 0.37 -20.24 2.06
C ASN A 279 -1.12 -19.95 1.87
N PRO A 280 -1.93 -20.95 1.49
CA PRO A 280 -3.34 -20.74 1.21
C PRO A 280 -4.10 -20.43 2.50
N GLY A 281 -5.10 -19.57 2.39
CA GLY A 281 -6.03 -19.31 3.48
C GLY A 281 -7.10 -18.35 3.01
N ILE A 282 -8.12 -18.22 3.85
CA ILE A 282 -9.14 -17.20 3.71
C ILE A 282 -8.50 -15.89 4.12
N ARG A 283 -8.48 -14.89 3.23
CA ARG A 283 -7.92 -13.57 3.55
C ARG A 283 -8.73 -12.94 4.69
N THR A 284 -8.09 -12.74 5.83
CA THR A 284 -8.74 -12.12 6.99
C THR A 284 -8.97 -10.63 6.76
N LEU A 285 -9.86 -10.02 7.56
CA LEU A 285 -10.06 -8.57 7.52
C LEU A 285 -8.76 -7.80 7.76
N ALA A 286 -7.91 -8.27 8.67
CA ALA A 286 -6.59 -7.69 8.92
C ALA A 286 -5.68 -7.81 7.69
N GLY A 287 -5.66 -8.97 7.03
CA GLY A 287 -4.95 -9.16 5.77
C GLY A 287 -5.44 -8.25 4.65
N GLN A 288 -6.77 -8.05 4.54
CA GLN A 288 -7.36 -7.11 3.57
C GLN A 288 -6.97 -5.66 3.86
N ALA A 289 -6.92 -5.26 5.13
CA ALA A 289 -6.47 -3.92 5.53
C ALA A 289 -4.98 -3.71 5.20
N GLN A 290 -4.14 -4.74 5.41
CA GLN A 290 -2.73 -4.69 5.00
C GLN A 290 -2.58 -4.57 3.49
N ASP A 291 -3.36 -5.34 2.70
CA ASP A 291 -3.34 -5.25 1.24
C ASP A 291 -3.77 -3.87 0.74
N GLN A 292 -4.78 -3.28 1.37
CA GLN A 292 -5.21 -1.91 1.06
C GLN A 292 -4.11 -0.90 1.42
N SER A 293 -3.44 -1.07 2.57
CA SER A 293 -2.31 -0.23 2.96
C SER A 293 -1.16 -0.31 1.96
N VAL A 294 -0.78 -1.52 1.50
CA VAL A 294 0.25 -1.70 0.46
C VAL A 294 -0.18 -1.08 -0.86
N LYS A 295 -1.45 -1.23 -1.26
CA LYS A 295 -1.99 -0.57 -2.47
C LYS A 295 -1.92 0.95 -2.37
N ASN A 296 -2.27 1.51 -1.21
CA ASN A 296 -2.20 2.95 -0.96
C ASN A 296 -0.73 3.42 -1.00
N ALA A 297 0.19 2.72 -0.35
CA ALA A 297 1.62 3.03 -0.39
C ALA A 297 2.18 3.00 -1.83
N ASN A 298 1.77 2.02 -2.64
CA ASN A 298 2.17 1.94 -4.05
C ASN A 298 1.56 3.04 -4.92
N LEU A 299 0.33 3.48 -4.60
CA LEU A 299 -0.30 4.63 -5.24
C LEU A 299 0.41 5.94 -4.87
N ASP A 300 0.70 6.14 -3.59
CA ASP A 300 1.41 7.31 -3.08
C ASP A 300 2.82 7.40 -3.67
N ALA A 301 3.55 6.28 -3.73
CA ALA A 301 4.84 6.19 -4.39
C ALA A 301 4.75 6.56 -5.88
N ALA A 302 3.75 6.05 -6.60
CA ALA A 302 3.54 6.38 -8.00
C ALA A 302 3.19 7.86 -8.20
N MET A 303 2.38 8.45 -7.32
CA MET A 303 2.07 9.88 -7.34
C MET A 303 3.30 10.74 -7.07
N ALA A 304 4.11 10.39 -6.07
CA ALA A 304 5.34 11.10 -5.73
C ALA A 304 6.32 11.11 -6.92
N VAL A 305 6.58 9.94 -7.51
CA VAL A 305 7.42 9.82 -8.72
C VAL A 305 6.80 10.57 -9.89
N SER A 306 5.47 10.52 -10.06
CA SER A 306 4.80 11.23 -11.16
C SER A 306 4.95 12.75 -11.05
N ASN A 307 4.79 13.30 -9.85
CA ASN A 307 4.95 14.72 -9.58
C ASN A 307 6.40 15.16 -9.77
N MET A 308 7.35 14.36 -9.30
CA MET A 308 8.77 14.71 -9.40
C MET A 308 9.31 14.63 -10.83
N THR A 309 8.83 13.68 -11.63
CA THR A 309 9.31 13.48 -13.01
C THR A 309 8.44 14.20 -14.05
N GLY A 310 7.29 14.73 -13.66
CA GLY A 310 6.32 15.36 -14.56
C GLY A 310 5.62 14.35 -15.48
N ARG A 311 5.70 13.04 -15.22
CA ARG A 311 5.11 11.97 -16.03
C ARG A 311 4.27 11.03 -15.19
N VAL A 312 3.07 10.71 -15.65
CA VAL A 312 2.16 9.80 -14.94
C VAL A 312 2.69 8.37 -15.05
N VAL A 313 2.99 7.75 -13.90
CA VAL A 313 3.39 6.35 -13.81
C VAL A 313 2.32 5.49 -13.14
N LYS A 314 2.20 4.24 -13.59
CA LYS A 314 1.30 3.26 -12.96
C LYS A 314 1.94 2.73 -11.67
N PRO A 315 1.14 2.46 -10.61
CA PRO A 315 1.63 1.82 -9.39
C PRO A 315 2.43 0.55 -9.67
N ALA A 316 3.44 0.33 -8.83
CA ALA A 316 4.30 -0.84 -8.84
C ALA A 316 4.75 -1.15 -7.42
N ASN A 317 5.10 -2.40 -7.17
CA ASN A 317 5.59 -2.86 -5.87
C ASN A 317 7.08 -2.53 -5.68
N ASP A 318 7.76 -2.02 -6.71
CA ASP A 318 9.18 -1.66 -6.71
C ASP A 318 9.33 -0.20 -7.15
N TYR A 319 10.00 0.59 -6.31
CA TYR A 319 10.25 2.01 -6.54
C TYR A 319 11.15 2.25 -7.76
N ASN A 320 12.12 1.36 -8.05
CA ASN A 320 12.98 1.49 -9.22
C ASN A 320 12.20 1.37 -10.52
N LEU A 321 11.24 0.43 -10.56
CA LEU A 321 10.37 0.24 -11.71
C LEU A 321 9.51 1.47 -12.00
N LEU A 322 9.13 2.25 -10.97
CA LEU A 322 8.40 3.52 -11.15
C LEU A 322 9.26 4.54 -11.90
N TYR A 323 10.53 4.66 -11.56
CA TYR A 323 11.45 5.57 -12.27
C TYR A 323 11.72 5.14 -13.70
N ASP A 324 11.91 3.85 -13.95
CA ASP A 324 12.15 3.35 -15.30
C ASP A 324 10.92 3.58 -16.19
N ARG A 325 9.71 3.45 -15.63
CA ARG A 325 8.47 3.83 -16.30
C ARG A 325 8.41 5.34 -16.56
N ALA A 326 8.86 6.18 -15.63
CA ALA A 326 8.90 7.63 -15.83
C ALA A 326 9.92 8.05 -16.91
N LYS A 327 11.03 7.32 -17.05
CA LYS A 327 12.03 7.56 -18.11
C LYS A 327 11.53 7.22 -19.52
N ASN A 328 10.46 6.44 -19.63
CA ASN A 328 9.89 6.10 -20.93
C ASN A 328 9.36 7.37 -21.61
N PRO A 329 9.87 7.76 -22.80
CA PRO A 329 9.44 8.97 -23.49
C PRO A 329 7.95 8.95 -23.85
N ASN A 330 7.35 7.76 -23.98
CA ASN A 330 5.93 7.57 -24.26
C ASN A 330 5.03 7.65 -23.01
N ALA A 331 5.59 7.80 -21.80
CA ALA A 331 4.78 7.97 -20.60
C ALA A 331 4.07 9.33 -20.64
N PRO A 332 2.74 9.41 -20.44
CA PRO A 332 2.01 10.66 -20.54
C PRO A 332 2.49 11.66 -19.49
N LEU A 333 2.55 12.94 -19.86
CA LEU A 333 2.90 14.02 -18.93
C LEU A 333 1.79 14.23 -17.90
N THR A 334 2.15 14.64 -16.67
CA THR A 334 1.18 15.11 -15.68
C THR A 334 0.50 16.38 -16.16
N ALA A 335 -0.71 16.67 -15.66
CA ALA A 335 -1.46 17.87 -16.05
C ALA A 335 -0.66 19.16 -15.83
N ASN A 336 0.10 19.25 -14.72
CA ASN A 336 0.98 20.38 -14.44
C ASN A 336 2.07 20.53 -15.51
N GLN A 337 2.72 19.43 -15.90
CA GLN A 337 3.78 19.47 -16.91
C GLN A 337 3.22 19.78 -18.32
N GLN A 338 2.02 19.29 -18.64
CA GLN A 338 1.32 19.67 -19.87
C GLN A 338 1.00 21.16 -19.91
N ASN A 339 0.55 21.75 -18.80
CA ASN A 339 0.27 23.18 -18.71
C ASN A 339 1.55 24.03 -18.88
N THR A 340 2.66 23.60 -18.25
CA THR A 340 3.97 24.25 -18.45
C THR A 340 4.40 24.20 -19.92
N GLN A 341 4.26 23.05 -20.58
CA GLN A 341 4.61 22.91 -22.00
C GLN A 341 3.69 23.76 -22.90
N PHE A 342 2.40 23.81 -22.59
CA PHE A 342 1.44 24.66 -23.29
C PHE A 342 1.81 26.14 -23.14
N ASN A 343 2.10 26.62 -21.93
CA ASN A 343 2.48 28.01 -21.69
C ASN A 343 3.80 28.39 -22.39
N GLN A 344 4.78 27.49 -22.41
CA GLN A 344 6.03 27.71 -23.15
C GLN A 344 5.77 27.81 -24.67
N ASN A 345 4.97 26.90 -25.22
CA ASN A 345 4.63 26.93 -26.64
C ASN A 345 3.83 28.19 -26.99
N TYR A 346 2.89 28.59 -26.13
CA TYR A 346 2.11 29.80 -26.30
C TYR A 346 2.98 31.07 -26.29
N GLN A 347 3.96 31.17 -25.38
CA GLN A 347 4.92 32.28 -25.36
C GLN A 347 5.79 32.32 -26.62
N LEU A 348 6.24 31.15 -27.12
CA LEU A 348 6.99 31.06 -28.36
C LEU A 348 6.15 31.49 -29.57
N GLU A 349 4.88 31.09 -29.61
CA GLU A 349 3.95 31.49 -30.66
C GLU A 349 3.65 32.99 -30.62
N GLN A 350 3.47 33.58 -29.44
CA GLN A 350 3.33 35.03 -29.25
C GLN A 350 4.57 35.80 -29.74
N LEU A 351 5.77 35.30 -29.43
CA LEU A 351 7.02 35.90 -29.91
C LEU A 351 7.13 35.79 -31.44
N ALA A 352 6.79 34.64 -32.02
CA ALA A 352 6.78 34.43 -33.46
C ALA A 352 5.77 35.35 -34.16
N TYR A 353 4.58 35.50 -33.57
CA TYR A 353 3.54 36.40 -34.06
C TYR A 353 3.98 37.87 -34.01
N SER A 354 4.56 38.33 -32.90
CA SER A 354 5.09 39.70 -32.80
C SER A 354 6.15 39.96 -33.87
N LYS A 355 7.12 39.05 -34.03
CA LYS A 355 8.14 39.17 -35.08
C LYS A 355 7.55 39.25 -36.49
N ALA A 356 6.53 38.44 -36.77
CA ALA A 356 5.84 38.47 -38.05
C ALA A 356 5.09 39.79 -38.27
N ARG A 357 4.41 40.31 -37.24
CA ARG A 357 3.71 41.59 -37.29
C ARG A 357 4.67 42.75 -37.52
N ASP A 358 5.78 42.78 -36.79
CA ASP A 358 6.77 43.85 -36.89
C ASP A 358 7.42 43.83 -38.29
N ALA A 359 7.74 42.65 -38.83
CA ALA A 359 8.24 42.51 -40.20
C ALA A 359 7.23 42.95 -41.29
N ILE A 360 5.92 42.79 -41.05
CA ILE A 360 4.87 43.30 -41.96
C ILE A 360 4.80 44.82 -41.86
N ALA A 361 4.82 45.37 -40.65
CA ALA A 361 4.82 46.81 -40.42
C ALA A 361 6.03 47.45 -41.13
N ASP A 362 7.24 46.92 -40.92
CA ASP A 362 8.47 47.43 -41.56
C ASP A 362 8.35 47.49 -43.08
N LYS A 363 7.77 46.46 -43.72
CA LYS A 363 7.52 46.45 -45.17
C LYS A 363 6.53 47.51 -45.62
N GLN A 364 5.46 47.75 -44.84
CA GLN A 364 4.49 48.80 -45.14
C GLN A 364 5.11 50.19 -44.99
N TRP A 365 5.90 50.41 -43.95
CA TRP A 365 6.67 51.63 -43.72
C TRP A 365 7.63 51.89 -44.87
N GLN A 366 8.40 50.88 -45.28
CA GLN A 366 9.30 50.97 -46.42
C GLN A 366 8.55 51.34 -47.71
N ALA A 367 7.46 50.64 -48.04
CA ALA A 367 6.68 50.93 -49.23
C ALA A 367 6.08 52.34 -49.24
N LYS A 368 5.63 52.84 -48.07
CA LYS A 368 5.12 54.21 -47.93
C LYS A 368 6.23 55.25 -48.10
N PHE A 369 7.38 55.00 -47.49
CA PHE A 369 8.54 55.88 -47.62
C PHE A 369 9.03 55.97 -49.07
N ASP A 370 9.13 54.83 -49.76
CA ASP A 370 9.51 54.77 -51.17
C ASP A 370 8.49 55.52 -52.05
N TYR A 371 7.19 55.35 -51.79
CA TYR A 371 6.14 56.12 -52.47
C TYR A 371 6.28 57.64 -52.27
N ASP A 372 6.51 58.11 -51.04
CA ASP A 372 6.69 59.54 -50.74
C ASP A 372 7.95 60.11 -51.40
N LYS A 373 9.01 59.30 -51.46
CA LYS A 373 10.25 59.63 -52.15
C LYS A 373 10.03 59.76 -53.66
N GLU A 374 9.26 58.86 -54.28
CA GLU A 374 8.92 58.92 -55.71
C GLU A 374 8.05 60.13 -56.05
N GLN A 375 7.11 60.52 -55.18
CA GLN A 375 6.18 61.64 -55.44
C GLN A 375 6.76 63.01 -55.12
N GLY A 376 7.51 63.15 -54.02
CA GLY A 376 7.94 64.44 -53.48
C GLY A 376 9.45 64.62 -53.33
N GLY A 377 10.25 63.62 -53.73
CA GLY A 377 11.68 63.60 -53.48
C GLY A 377 12.05 63.21 -52.04
N LEU A 378 13.35 63.03 -51.81
CA LEU A 378 13.88 62.54 -50.53
C LEU A 378 13.57 63.49 -49.35
N ASP A 379 13.65 64.80 -49.57
CA ASP A 379 13.44 65.80 -48.52
C ASP A 379 11.98 65.80 -48.01
N TYR A 380 11.02 65.56 -48.91
CA TYR A 380 9.62 65.42 -48.55
C TYR A 380 9.38 64.16 -47.72
N ALA A 381 9.93 63.02 -48.16
CA ALA A 381 9.81 61.75 -47.43
C ALA A 381 10.41 61.82 -46.02
N LEU A 382 11.57 62.47 -45.85
CA LEU A 382 12.21 62.68 -44.55
C LEU A 382 11.40 63.60 -43.64
N ARG A 383 10.82 64.68 -44.17
CA ARG A 383 9.95 65.57 -43.39
C ARG A 383 8.69 64.85 -42.92
N ASN A 384 8.03 64.12 -43.82
CA ASN A 384 6.83 63.34 -43.48
C ASN A 384 7.13 62.26 -42.44
N LEU A 385 8.27 61.58 -42.56
CA LEU A 385 8.74 60.61 -41.56
C LEU A 385 8.99 61.28 -40.19
N SER A 386 9.62 62.45 -40.17
CA SER A 386 9.86 63.21 -38.93
C SER A 386 8.55 63.61 -38.24
N GLU A 387 7.56 64.08 -38.99
CA GLU A 387 6.25 64.46 -38.45
C GLU A 387 5.50 63.25 -37.89
N GLN A 388 5.49 62.13 -38.61
CA GLN A 388 4.88 60.88 -38.15
C GLN A 388 5.57 60.34 -36.89
N ASN A 389 6.90 60.42 -36.82
CA ASN A 389 7.66 59.95 -35.66
C ASN A 389 7.39 60.83 -34.42
N GLN A 390 7.22 62.15 -34.60
CA GLN A 390 6.79 63.04 -33.51
C GLN A 390 5.37 62.71 -33.02
N ALA A 391 4.43 62.44 -33.93
CA ALA A 391 3.08 62.05 -33.56
C ALA A 391 3.06 60.70 -32.82
N ALA A 392 3.83 59.71 -33.30
CA ALA A 392 3.97 58.41 -32.64
C ALA A 392 4.59 58.55 -31.25
N TYR A 393 5.59 59.41 -31.07
CA TYR A 393 6.21 59.69 -29.77
C TYR A 393 5.21 60.31 -28.79
N GLN A 394 4.45 61.32 -29.22
CA GLN A 394 3.40 61.93 -28.38
C GLN A 394 2.33 60.91 -27.99
N GLN A 395 1.93 60.04 -28.92
CA GLN A 395 0.95 58.99 -28.65
C GLN A 395 1.50 57.92 -27.70
N ALA A 396 2.77 57.53 -27.84
CA ALA A 396 3.44 56.62 -26.91
C ALA A 396 3.54 57.23 -25.50
N GLN A 397 3.86 58.52 -25.40
CA GLN A 397 3.92 59.23 -24.12
C GLN A 397 2.55 59.31 -23.43
N LEU A 398 1.49 59.56 -24.21
CA LEU A 398 0.11 59.48 -23.70
C LEU A 398 -0.24 58.05 -23.26
N GLY A 399 0.14 57.03 -24.03
CA GLY A 399 -0.08 55.62 -23.69
C GLY A 399 0.61 55.22 -22.38
N LEU A 400 1.87 55.62 -22.17
CA LEU A 400 2.59 55.39 -20.92
C LEU A 400 1.90 56.08 -19.73
N SER A 401 1.46 57.33 -19.90
CA SER A 401 0.73 58.04 -18.84
C SER A 401 -0.62 57.40 -18.49
N GLN A 402 -1.24 56.69 -19.45
CA GLN A 402 -2.47 55.94 -19.22
C GLN A 402 -2.20 54.59 -18.54
N ASP A 403 -1.12 53.90 -18.91
CA ASP A 403 -0.72 52.64 -18.26
C ASP A 403 -0.29 52.87 -16.80
N ASP A 404 0.42 53.96 -16.52
CA ASP A 404 0.80 54.34 -15.15
C ASP A 404 -0.44 54.62 -14.29
N ASN A 405 -1.44 55.31 -14.85
CA ASN A 405 -2.73 55.50 -14.19
C ASN A 405 -3.44 54.15 -13.97
N ALA A 406 -3.48 53.27 -14.97
CA ALA A 406 -4.12 51.96 -14.85
C ALA A 406 -3.46 51.08 -13.77
N ARG A 407 -2.12 51.12 -13.65
CA ARG A 407 -1.39 50.45 -12.56
C ARG A 407 -1.73 51.03 -11.20
N ALA A 408 -1.79 52.36 -11.07
CA ALA A 408 -2.16 53.01 -9.81
C ALA A 408 -3.58 52.60 -9.36
N TRP A 409 -4.53 52.53 -10.29
CA TRP A 409 -5.88 52.06 -10.01
C TRP A 409 -5.93 50.57 -9.66
N ALA A 410 -5.20 49.72 -10.39
CA ALA A 410 -5.13 48.28 -10.10
C ALA A 410 -4.50 48.00 -8.73
N GLN A 411 -3.52 48.81 -8.31
CA GLN A 411 -2.94 48.73 -6.98
C GLN A 411 -3.95 49.12 -5.89
N LEU A 412 -4.69 50.22 -6.09
CA LEU A 412 -5.77 50.64 -5.17
C LEU A 412 -6.87 49.58 -5.05
N ASP A 413 -7.24 48.92 -6.14
CA ASP A 413 -8.26 47.87 -6.16
C ASP A 413 -7.75 46.58 -5.48
N TYR A 414 -6.47 46.23 -5.66
CA TYR A 414 -5.82 45.14 -4.93
C TYR A 414 -5.77 45.42 -3.41
N GLU A 415 -5.48 46.66 -3.02
CA GLU A 415 -5.49 47.09 -1.62
C GLU A 415 -6.90 47.09 -1.00
N GLN A 416 -7.94 47.42 -1.78
CA GLN A 416 -9.34 47.37 -1.31
C GLN A 416 -9.95 45.96 -1.26
N SER A 417 -9.50 45.05 -2.13
CA SER A 417 -10.13 43.73 -2.30
C SER A 417 -9.64 42.65 -1.33
N GLN A 418 -8.63 42.92 -0.50
CA GLN A 418 -8.18 42.03 0.58
C GLN A 418 -9.13 42.12 1.78
N PRO A 419 -10.02 41.13 2.03
CA PRO A 419 -11.00 41.20 3.11
C PRO A 419 -10.41 40.50 4.34
N GLY A 420 -9.80 41.24 5.27
CA GLY A 420 -9.15 40.53 6.39
C GLY A 420 -8.57 41.28 7.60
N SER A 421 -8.51 42.61 7.67
CA SER A 421 -8.09 43.26 8.93
C SER A 421 -8.79 44.60 9.17
N THR A 422 -9.77 44.56 10.05
CA THR A 422 -10.48 45.73 10.56
C THR A 422 -9.60 46.60 11.45
N LYS A 423 -9.74 47.93 11.29
CA LYS A 423 -9.45 49.02 12.25
C LYS A 423 -7.98 49.41 12.46
N SER A 424 -7.40 50.07 11.46
CA SER A 424 -6.94 51.47 11.55
C SER A 424 -6.57 51.89 10.14
N SER A 425 -7.27 52.88 9.57
CA SER A 425 -6.86 53.50 8.29
C SER A 425 -5.68 54.43 8.56
N GLY A 426 -4.61 53.88 9.11
CA GLY A 426 -3.35 54.56 9.37
C GLY A 426 -2.33 54.12 8.33
N LEU A 427 -1.42 55.03 7.98
CA LEU A 427 -0.25 54.72 7.17
C LEU A 427 0.46 53.47 7.71
N THR A 428 0.92 52.58 6.82
CA THR A 428 1.72 51.43 7.24
C THR A 428 2.99 51.90 7.98
N PRO A 429 3.58 51.07 8.86
CA PRO A 429 4.81 51.43 9.57
C PRO A 429 5.94 51.92 8.65
N SER A 430 6.04 51.36 7.44
CA SER A 430 7.01 51.79 6.43
C SER A 430 6.69 53.16 5.83
N GLN A 431 5.42 53.45 5.56
CA GLN A 431 4.98 54.77 5.08
C GLN A 431 5.16 55.86 6.14
N VAL A 432 4.87 55.54 7.40
CA VAL A 432 5.15 56.45 8.53
C VAL A 432 6.65 56.71 8.65
N LEU A 433 7.48 55.66 8.56
CA LEU A 433 8.93 55.81 8.61
C LEU A 433 9.46 56.72 7.50
N GLU A 434 9.02 56.54 6.24
CA GLU A 434 9.46 57.38 5.12
C GLU A 434 8.99 58.82 5.26
N SER A 435 7.72 59.03 5.65
CA SER A 435 7.15 60.36 5.87
C SER A 435 7.91 61.13 6.96
N VAL A 436 8.07 60.49 8.13
CA VAL A 436 8.75 61.11 9.28
C VAL A 436 10.23 61.33 8.97
N LYS A 437 10.90 60.38 8.32
CA LYS A 437 12.30 60.55 7.90
C LYS A 437 12.45 61.74 6.95
N SER A 438 11.51 61.95 6.02
CA SER A 438 11.56 63.11 5.11
C SER A 438 11.38 64.44 5.85
N MET A 439 10.51 64.50 6.86
CA MET A 439 10.23 65.74 7.62
C MET A 439 11.37 66.14 8.57
N TYR A 440 12.05 65.15 9.17
CA TYR A 440 13.06 65.37 10.20
C TYR A 440 14.49 65.11 9.73
N SER A 441 14.70 65.06 8.42
CA SER A 441 16.03 64.96 7.81
C SER A 441 16.65 66.33 7.62
N GLU A 442 17.91 66.48 8.04
CA GLU A 442 18.72 67.67 7.85
C GLU A 442 19.88 67.38 6.89
N PRO A 443 20.27 68.34 6.05
CA PRO A 443 21.41 68.18 5.16
C PRO A 443 22.70 68.00 5.96
N ILE A 444 23.57 67.10 5.48
CA ILE A 444 24.91 66.91 6.04
C ILE A 444 25.85 67.87 5.35
N TYR A 445 26.36 68.85 6.08
CA TYR A 445 27.42 69.73 5.61
C TYR A 445 28.79 69.11 5.93
N ASN A 446 29.68 69.08 4.94
CA ASN A 446 31.05 68.63 5.14
C ASN A 446 32.04 69.54 4.40
N GLY A 447 32.73 70.38 5.17
CA GLY A 447 33.62 71.42 4.66
C GLY A 447 32.92 72.75 4.41
N THR A 448 33.69 73.72 3.93
CA THR A 448 33.21 75.04 3.50
C THR A 448 33.37 75.17 1.99
N GLU A 449 32.44 75.88 1.36
CA GLU A 449 32.55 76.41 0.01
C GLU A 449 32.35 77.93 0.07
N TYR A 450 32.79 78.67 -0.94
CA TYR A 450 32.62 80.12 -0.97
C TYR A 450 31.43 80.45 -1.88
N ASP A 451 30.49 81.26 -1.39
CA ASP A 451 29.37 81.75 -2.19
C ASP A 451 29.86 82.71 -3.30
N THR A 452 28.97 83.14 -4.18
CA THR A 452 29.28 84.07 -5.28
C THR A 452 29.76 85.45 -4.82
N ASN A 453 29.61 85.77 -3.52
CA ASN A 453 30.08 87.01 -2.90
C ASN A 453 31.39 86.81 -2.11
N GLY A 454 31.97 85.60 -2.13
CA GLY A 454 33.21 85.27 -1.44
C GLY A 454 33.04 84.96 0.05
N ASN A 455 31.82 84.73 0.53
CA ASN A 455 31.58 84.33 1.93
C ASN A 455 31.70 82.81 2.09
N GLU A 456 32.28 82.35 3.20
CA GLU A 456 32.28 80.92 3.54
C GLU A 456 30.86 80.45 3.90
N VAL A 457 30.35 79.51 3.11
CA VAL A 457 29.10 78.80 3.37
C VAL A 457 29.38 77.30 3.56
N PRO A 458 28.61 76.59 4.40
CA PRO A 458 28.80 75.15 4.59
C PRO A 458 28.52 74.39 3.28
N LYS A 459 29.44 73.50 2.88
CA LYS A 459 29.31 72.71 1.65
C LYS A 459 28.30 71.58 1.83
N ASP A 460 27.19 71.65 1.10
CA ASP A 460 26.17 70.60 1.09
C ASP A 460 26.70 69.34 0.39
N THR A 461 26.56 68.19 1.03
CA THR A 461 26.99 66.90 0.47
C THR A 461 25.92 66.19 -0.37
N GLY A 462 24.71 66.76 -0.46
CA GLY A 462 23.56 66.14 -1.12
C GLY A 462 23.02 64.92 -0.37
N LYS A 463 23.48 64.70 0.87
CA LYS A 463 23.04 63.62 1.76
C LYS A 463 22.33 64.22 2.96
N THR A 464 21.27 63.55 3.40
CA THR A 464 20.55 63.93 4.62
C THR A 464 20.79 62.93 5.74
N LYS A 465 20.72 63.40 6.98
CA LYS A 465 20.66 62.58 8.20
C LYS A 465 19.43 62.96 9.00
N VAL A 466 18.88 62.03 9.77
CA VAL A 466 17.84 62.37 10.75
C VAL A 466 18.43 63.32 11.79
N THR A 467 17.67 64.35 12.16
CA THR A 467 18.09 65.37 13.12
C THR A 467 18.53 64.75 14.45
N THR A 468 19.60 65.31 15.03
CA THR A 468 20.11 64.95 16.36
C THR A 468 19.68 65.95 17.43
N ASP A 469 18.94 66.99 17.06
CA ASP A 469 18.46 68.02 17.98
C ASP A 469 17.42 67.46 18.95
N SER A 470 17.60 67.70 20.25
CA SER A 470 16.74 67.11 21.28
C SER A 470 15.29 67.58 21.21
N ALA A 471 15.01 68.80 20.74
CA ALA A 471 13.65 69.32 20.63
C ALA A 471 12.95 68.70 19.42
N LYS A 472 13.61 68.67 18.26
CA LYS A 472 13.05 68.04 17.06
C LYS A 472 12.85 66.54 17.19
N ARG A 473 13.70 65.86 17.97
CA ARG A 473 13.52 64.42 18.26
C ARG A 473 12.31 64.14 19.15
N LYS A 474 11.94 65.08 20.02
CA LYS A 474 10.70 65.01 20.79
C LYS A 474 9.48 65.19 19.88
N GLU A 475 9.50 66.16 18.97
CA GLU A 475 8.42 66.35 17.98
C GLU A 475 8.29 65.14 17.05
N MET A 476 9.42 64.56 16.62
CA MET A 476 9.46 63.34 15.82
C MET A 476 8.82 62.16 16.56
N PHE A 477 9.08 62.03 17.86
CA PHE A 477 8.47 61.03 18.72
C PHE A 477 6.94 61.21 18.83
N GLU A 478 6.48 62.42 19.10
CA GLU A 478 5.05 62.76 19.19
C GLU A 478 4.34 62.47 17.86
N THR A 479 4.96 62.86 16.74
CA THR A 479 4.43 62.60 15.39
C THR A 479 4.25 61.10 15.11
N VAL A 480 5.21 60.25 15.50
CA VAL A 480 5.09 58.78 15.31
C VAL A 480 3.97 58.19 16.15
N ILE A 481 3.78 58.70 17.38
CA ILE A 481 2.69 58.27 18.26
C ILE A 481 1.32 58.68 17.71
N ASP A 482 1.20 59.90 17.18
CA ASP A 482 -0.06 60.43 16.64
C ASP A 482 -0.56 59.65 15.42
N TYR A 483 0.31 58.91 14.72
CA TYR A 483 -0.10 57.97 13.67
C TYR A 483 -0.84 56.73 14.18
N GLY A 484 -0.97 56.55 15.50
CA GLY A 484 -1.81 55.52 16.12
C GLY A 484 -1.31 54.09 15.89
N LEU A 485 0.00 53.92 15.69
CA LEU A 485 0.64 52.63 15.56
C LEU A 485 0.72 51.89 16.90
N SER A 486 0.86 50.56 16.88
CA SER A 486 1.08 49.82 18.11
C SER A 486 2.41 50.19 18.77
N ASP A 487 2.53 49.99 20.08
CA ASP A 487 3.76 50.28 20.83
C ASP A 487 5.00 49.58 20.24
N ALA A 488 4.83 48.36 19.72
CA ALA A 488 5.91 47.61 19.09
C ALA A 488 6.37 48.26 17.76
N GLU A 489 5.41 48.69 16.93
CA GLU A 489 5.67 49.35 15.65
C GLU A 489 6.26 50.75 15.85
N THR A 490 5.69 51.53 16.77
CA THR A 490 6.21 52.84 17.19
C THR A 490 7.67 52.73 17.63
N ASN A 491 7.98 51.77 18.50
CA ASN A 491 9.36 51.52 18.94
C ASN A 491 10.27 51.16 17.76
N GLN A 492 9.83 50.29 16.86
CA GLN A 492 10.62 49.87 15.69
C GLN A 492 10.94 51.05 14.76
N ILE A 493 9.96 51.93 14.51
CA ILE A 493 10.15 53.12 13.66
C ILE A 493 11.11 54.09 14.33
N LEU A 494 10.91 54.40 15.62
CA LEU A 494 11.76 55.36 16.34
C LEU A 494 13.21 54.87 16.45
N LEU A 495 13.42 53.57 16.67
CA LEU A 495 14.75 52.95 16.61
C LEU A 495 15.37 53.08 15.22
N SER A 496 14.57 52.89 14.16
CA SER A 496 15.01 53.02 12.77
C SER A 496 15.33 54.48 12.38
N LEU A 497 14.68 55.44 13.03
CA LEU A 497 14.98 56.88 12.94
C LEU A 497 16.21 57.28 13.79
N GLY A 498 16.86 56.31 14.45
CA GLY A 498 18.09 56.52 15.22
C GLY A 498 17.87 56.93 16.67
N MET A 499 16.65 56.83 17.21
CA MET A 499 16.40 56.98 18.65
C MET A 499 16.92 55.80 19.45
N SER A 500 17.51 56.07 20.61
CA SER A 500 17.92 54.98 21.51
C SER A 500 16.73 54.51 22.34
N LYS A 501 16.69 53.25 22.74
CA LYS A 501 15.62 52.73 23.61
C LYS A 501 15.45 53.55 24.88
N LYS A 502 16.56 53.93 25.52
CA LYS A 502 16.56 54.75 26.74
C LYS A 502 15.91 56.12 26.53
N GLU A 503 16.14 56.72 25.36
CA GLU A 503 15.54 57.99 24.98
C GLU A 503 14.04 57.85 24.71
N ILE A 504 13.64 56.80 23.99
CA ILE A 504 12.23 56.48 23.73
C ILE A 504 11.48 56.27 25.05
N ASP A 505 12.02 55.45 25.97
CA ASP A 505 11.42 55.19 27.28
C ASP A 505 11.28 56.48 28.11
N SER A 506 12.28 57.37 28.03
CA SER A 506 12.25 58.68 28.73
C SER A 506 11.17 59.60 28.17
N LEU A 507 11.02 59.67 26.85
CA LEU A 507 10.00 60.47 26.19
C LEU A 507 8.60 59.91 26.43
N LEU A 508 8.42 58.59 26.35
CA LEU A 508 7.16 57.91 26.64
C LEU A 508 6.70 58.18 28.08
N LYS A 509 7.63 58.16 29.05
CA LYS A 509 7.34 58.50 30.44
C LYS A 509 6.93 59.95 30.63
N SER A 510 7.52 60.87 29.85
CA SER A 510 7.13 62.29 29.87
C SER A 510 5.82 62.56 29.15
N TYR A 511 5.49 61.77 28.12
CA TYR A 511 4.27 61.91 27.31
C TYR A 511 3.04 61.35 28.03
N SER A 512 3.18 60.22 28.73
CA SER A 512 2.12 59.57 29.52
C SER A 512 1.77 60.28 30.84
N GLY A 513 2.55 61.30 31.23
CA GLY A 513 2.33 62.09 32.44
C GLY A 513 1.55 63.39 32.24
N ASN A 514 1.09 63.67 31.01
CA ASN A 514 0.27 64.84 30.65
C ASN A 514 -1.19 64.46 30.38
#